data_AF-A0A7J2U5C4-F1
#
_entry.id   AF-A0A7J2U5C4-F1
#
_cell.length_a   1.000
_cell.length_b   1.000
_cell.length_c   1.000
_cell.angle_alpha   90.00
_cell.angle_beta   90.00
_cell.angle_gamma   90.00
#
_symmetry.space_group_name_H-M   'P 1'
#
loop_
_entity.id
_entity.type
_entity.pdbx_description
1 polymer ?
#
loop_
_entity_poly.entity_id
_entity_poly.type
_entity_poly.pdbx_seq_one_letter_code
_entity_poly.pdbx_strand_id
1 'polypeptide(L)'
;MFLRKRCRVLSFRISLALLILTSLLVFALPVKLLLLVAIAITMLFLYVAGFEQLFTIVKRFALFVAPLAIASLFFQIAAGFLNLLLLAITITRIYTLYTASLIVVKCFSAKELLSLSRGLGPKFFTAILLALKLMHYSALLLNDVRDVYRVNLGCLCRKRFLCRVMLFVVWIRAFVQLFTVKALEVGEAMYTRYRGLVGVERGR
;
A
#
# COMPACT_ATOMS: atom_id res chain seq x y z
N MET A 1 -0.66 -2.37 21.56
CA MET A 1 -1.86 -1.56 21.89
C MET A 1 -1.53 -0.25 22.63
N PHE A 2 -0.47 -0.21 23.46
CA PHE A 2 -0.04 0.98 24.23
C PHE A 2 0.49 2.18 23.41
N LEU A 3 1.18 1.95 22.29
CA LEU A 3 1.76 3.04 21.46
C LEU A 3 0.72 3.82 20.64
N ARG A 4 -0.44 3.21 20.35
CA ARG A 4 -1.57 3.85 19.63
C ARG A 4 -2.18 5.02 20.39
N LYS A 5 -1.94 5.11 21.71
CA LYS A 5 -2.38 6.23 22.57
C LYS A 5 -1.33 7.35 22.72
N ARG A 6 -0.02 7.06 22.66
CA ARG A 6 1.04 8.09 22.82
C ARG A 6 1.38 8.83 21.53
N CYS A 7 1.30 8.21 20.36
CA CYS A 7 1.41 8.94 19.07
C CYS A 7 0.22 9.89 18.79
N ARG A 8 -0.86 9.85 19.59
CA ARG A 8 -1.98 10.81 19.51
C ARG A 8 -1.67 12.17 20.15
N VAL A 9 -0.55 12.31 20.86
CA VAL A 9 -0.18 13.57 21.52
C VAL A 9 0.31 14.61 20.50
N LEU A 10 0.99 14.18 19.43
CA LEU A 10 1.20 15.04 18.26
C LEU A 10 -0.05 15.00 17.38
N SER A 11 -0.60 16.18 17.08
CA SER A 11 -1.66 16.32 16.07
C SER A 11 -1.26 15.61 14.78
N PHE A 12 -2.17 14.80 14.23
CA PHE A 12 -2.03 14.08 12.96
C PHE A 12 -1.46 14.96 11.83
N ARG A 13 -1.83 16.26 11.82
CA ARG A 13 -1.34 17.23 10.84
C ARG A 13 0.15 17.55 11.01
N ILE A 14 0.64 17.63 12.24
CA ILE A 14 2.03 17.95 12.56
C ILE A 14 2.93 16.77 12.19
N SER A 15 2.53 15.54 12.53
CA SER A 15 3.30 14.34 12.18
C SER A 15 3.32 14.10 10.68
N LEU A 16 2.23 14.39 9.95
CA LEU A 16 2.19 14.33 8.50
C LEU A 16 3.04 15.44 7.86
N ALA A 17 2.97 16.68 8.36
CA ALA A 17 3.80 17.79 7.89
C ALA A 17 5.29 17.52 8.12
N LEU A 18 5.67 16.99 9.29
CA LEU A 18 7.04 16.60 9.60
C LEU A 18 7.55 15.52 8.64
N LEU A 19 6.68 14.62 8.20
CA LEU A 19 7.03 13.54 7.30
C LEU A 19 7.13 13.97 5.83
N ILE A 20 6.29 14.92 5.41
CA ILE A 20 6.45 15.59 4.11
C ILE A 20 7.76 16.38 4.12
N LEU A 21 8.04 17.12 5.20
CA LEU A 21 9.25 17.89 5.35
C LEU A 21 10.49 16.98 5.33
N THR A 22 10.49 15.85 6.02
CA THR A 22 11.60 14.88 5.97
C THR A 22 11.74 14.25 4.59
N SER A 23 10.64 13.95 3.90
CA SER A 23 10.69 13.43 2.53
C SER A 23 11.32 14.43 1.55
N LEU A 24 11.02 15.73 1.70
CA LEU A 24 11.64 16.80 0.91
C LEU A 24 13.11 16.99 1.27
N LEU A 25 13.43 16.97 2.57
CA LEU A 25 14.81 17.08 3.06
C LEU A 25 15.70 15.95 2.52
N VAL A 26 15.20 14.71 2.43
CA VAL A 26 15.96 13.56 1.90
C VAL A 26 16.50 13.81 0.49
N PHE A 27 15.83 14.62 -0.33
CA PHE A 27 16.32 15.00 -1.67
C PHE A 27 17.33 16.13 -1.64
N ALA A 28 17.23 17.06 -0.69
CA ALA A 28 18.11 18.23 -0.55
C ALA A 28 19.35 17.97 0.32
N LEU A 29 19.38 16.89 1.10
CA LEU A 29 20.45 16.61 2.05
C LEU A 29 21.76 16.17 1.34
N PRO A 30 22.92 16.66 1.83
CA PRO A 30 24.22 16.16 1.39
C PRO A 30 24.43 14.71 1.85
N VAL A 31 25.24 13.97 1.09
CA VAL A 31 25.45 12.51 1.22
C VAL A 31 25.80 12.07 2.65
N LYS A 32 26.61 12.86 3.37
CA LYS A 32 27.05 12.57 4.74
C LYS A 32 25.89 12.57 5.74
N LEU A 33 24.94 13.49 5.59
CA LEU A 33 23.77 13.59 6.48
C LEU A 33 22.68 12.57 6.10
N LEU A 34 22.62 12.14 4.84
CA LEU A 34 21.66 11.13 4.38
C LEU A 34 21.76 9.83 5.18
N LEU A 35 22.99 9.39 5.46
CA LEU A 35 23.27 8.14 6.17
C LEU A 35 22.82 8.22 7.64
N LEU A 36 23.05 9.37 8.28
CA LEU A 36 22.63 9.64 9.65
C LEU A 36 21.09 9.70 9.77
N VAL A 37 20.44 10.31 8.79
CA VAL A 37 18.96 10.34 8.69
C VAL A 37 18.40 8.94 8.47
N ALA A 38 19.04 8.11 7.65
CA ALA A 38 18.63 6.72 7.46
C ALA A 38 18.68 5.93 8.76
N ILE A 39 19.76 6.06 9.55
CA ILE A 39 19.90 5.41 10.86
C ILE A 39 18.84 5.93 11.84
N ALA A 40 18.60 7.24 11.88
CA ALA A 40 17.57 7.80 12.76
C ALA A 40 16.17 7.27 12.43
N ILE A 41 15.81 7.19 11.14
CA ILE A 41 14.52 6.68 10.69
C ILE A 41 14.38 5.17 10.97
N THR A 42 15.45 4.38 10.83
CA THR A 42 15.38 2.95 11.16
C THR A 42 15.23 2.71 12.65
N MET A 43 15.92 3.47 13.49
CA MET A 43 15.73 3.43 14.94
C MET A 43 14.31 3.83 15.33
N LEU A 44 13.76 4.87 14.71
CA LEU A 44 12.38 5.28 14.92
C LEU A 44 11.39 4.20 14.46
N PHE A 45 11.66 3.55 13.33
CA PHE A 45 10.85 2.45 12.83
C PHE A 45 10.87 1.25 13.79
N LEU A 46 12.06 0.86 14.26
CA LEU A 46 12.26 -0.19 15.27
C LEU A 46 11.45 0.09 16.54
N TYR A 47 11.48 1.34 17.01
CA TYR A 47 10.70 1.78 18.16
C TYR A 47 9.18 1.68 17.94
N VAL A 48 8.69 2.04 16.75
CA VAL A 48 7.25 2.06 16.43
C VAL A 48 6.69 0.67 16.13
N ALA A 49 7.43 -0.15 15.40
CA ALA A 49 6.93 -1.38 14.79
C ALA A 49 7.43 -2.67 15.45
N GLY A 50 8.51 -2.60 16.24
CA GLY A 50 9.16 -3.76 16.86
C GLY A 50 10.11 -4.50 15.91
N PHE A 51 11.07 -5.24 16.49
CA PHE A 51 12.15 -5.90 15.77
C PHE A 51 11.66 -6.98 14.78
N GLU A 52 10.57 -7.67 15.10
CA GLU A 52 10.00 -8.74 14.28
C GLU A 52 9.59 -8.28 12.87
N GLN A 53 9.20 -7.01 12.73
CA GLN A 53 8.76 -6.47 11.43
C GLN A 53 9.94 -6.08 10.53
N LEU A 54 11.15 -5.96 11.08
CA LEU A 54 12.33 -5.53 10.34
C LEU A 54 12.71 -6.54 9.24
N PHE A 55 12.67 -7.84 9.55
CA PHE A 55 12.97 -8.89 8.57
C PHE A 55 12.00 -8.88 7.38
N THR A 56 10.71 -8.73 7.66
CA THR A 56 9.67 -8.67 6.63
C THR A 56 9.85 -7.46 5.71
N ILE A 57 10.28 -6.33 6.29
CA ILE A 57 10.50 -5.08 5.56
C ILE A 57 11.75 -5.15 4.70
N VAL A 58 12.86 -5.65 5.25
CA VAL A 58 14.10 -5.85 4.49
C VAL A 58 13.84 -6.79 3.31
N LYS A 59 13.12 -7.89 3.53
CA LYS A 59 12.77 -8.83 2.45
C LYS A 59 11.93 -8.17 1.35
N ARG A 60 10.90 -7.38 1.71
CA ARG A 60 10.05 -6.68 0.73
C ARG A 60 10.80 -5.56 0.01
N PHE A 61 11.63 -4.82 0.74
CA PHE A 61 12.46 -3.77 0.20
C PHE A 61 13.47 -4.32 -0.81
N ALA A 62 14.17 -5.41 -0.47
CA ALA A 62 15.12 -6.06 -1.36
C ALA A 62 14.45 -6.54 -2.65
N LEU A 63 13.24 -7.11 -2.55
CA LEU A 63 12.50 -7.61 -3.71
C LEU A 63 12.07 -6.49 -4.67
N PHE A 64 11.86 -5.27 -4.15
CA PHE A 64 11.53 -4.09 -4.95
C PHE A 64 12.77 -3.37 -5.50
N VAL A 65 13.84 -3.25 -4.70
CA VAL A 65 15.04 -2.48 -5.05
C VAL A 65 16.01 -3.27 -5.91
N ALA A 66 16.08 -4.60 -5.78
CA ALA A 66 17.01 -5.39 -6.59
C ALA A 66 16.79 -5.23 -8.11
N PRO A 67 15.55 -5.34 -8.66
CA PRO A 67 15.31 -5.09 -10.08
C PRO A 67 15.66 -3.66 -10.50
N LEU A 68 15.39 -2.69 -9.62
CA LEU A 68 15.60 -1.26 -9.85
C LEU A 68 17.10 -0.92 -9.89
N ALA A 69 17.89 -1.54 -9.00
CA ALA A 69 19.33 -1.43 -8.98
C ALA A 69 19.96 -2.09 -10.22
N ILE A 70 19.47 -3.27 -10.63
CA ILE A 70 19.91 -3.96 -11.84
C ILE A 70 19.62 -3.08 -13.07
N ALA A 71 18.41 -2.56 -13.20
CA ALA A 71 18.05 -1.66 -14.31
C ALA A 71 18.92 -0.40 -14.31
N SER A 72 19.16 0.21 -13.15
CA SER A 72 20.03 1.39 -13.04
C SER A 72 21.47 1.10 -13.45
N LEU A 73 22.02 -0.07 -13.11
CA LEU A 73 23.35 -0.50 -13.56
C LEU A 73 23.40 -0.67 -15.08
N PHE A 74 22.38 -1.30 -15.69
CA PHE A 74 22.29 -1.42 -17.15
C PHE A 74 22.27 -0.05 -17.85
N PHE A 75 21.50 0.91 -17.33
CA PHE A 75 21.47 2.27 -17.87
C PHE A 75 22.81 2.99 -17.74
N GLN A 76 23.50 2.83 -16.61
CA GLN A 76 24.83 3.40 -16.38
C GLN A 76 25.87 2.83 -17.35
N ILE A 77 25.85 1.51 -17.57
CA ILE A 77 26.73 0.83 -18.54
C ILE A 77 26.43 1.32 -19.96
N ALA A 78 25.16 1.41 -20.36
CA ALA A 78 24.76 1.90 -21.68
C ALA A 78 25.14 3.37 -21.91
N ALA A 79 25.14 4.20 -20.86
CA ALA A 79 25.58 5.59 -20.91
C ALA A 79 27.11 5.76 -20.84
N GLY A 80 27.88 4.68 -20.71
CA GLY A 80 29.34 4.72 -20.65
C GLY A 80 29.90 5.26 -19.33
N PHE A 81 29.11 5.34 -18.26
CA PHE A 81 29.53 5.87 -16.97
C PHE A 81 29.05 4.99 -15.82
N LEU A 82 29.99 4.40 -15.06
CA LEU A 82 29.67 3.57 -13.90
C LEU A 82 30.00 4.32 -12.61
N ASN A 83 28.95 4.70 -11.85
CA ASN A 83 29.11 5.41 -10.59
C ASN A 83 28.31 4.71 -9.48
N LEU A 84 29.01 3.83 -8.77
CA LEU A 84 28.48 3.07 -7.64
C LEU A 84 28.03 3.97 -6.49
N LEU A 85 28.66 5.13 -6.30
CA LEU A 85 28.28 6.08 -5.26
C LEU A 85 26.90 6.67 -5.54
N LEU A 86 26.60 7.02 -6.80
CA LEU A 86 25.29 7.50 -7.21
C LEU A 86 24.21 6.42 -7.01
N LEU A 87 24.52 5.16 -7.31
CA LEU A 87 23.62 4.03 -7.07
C LEU A 87 23.31 3.88 -5.57
N ALA A 88 24.34 3.90 -4.72
CA ALA A 88 24.20 3.79 -3.27
C ALA A 88 23.38 4.94 -2.67
N ILE A 89 23.58 6.18 -3.14
CA ILE A 89 22.81 7.35 -2.72
C ILE A 89 21.33 7.18 -3.09
N THR A 90 21.06 6.76 -4.33
CA THR A 90 19.69 6.53 -4.82
C THR A 90 18.99 5.45 -4.01
N ILE A 91 19.65 4.31 -3.75
CA ILE A 91 19.11 3.22 -2.93
C ILE A 91 18.81 3.71 -1.51
N THR A 92 19.72 4.48 -0.92
CA THR A 92 19.55 5.00 0.45
C THR A 92 18.38 5.99 0.52
N ARG A 93 18.21 6.86 -0.48
CA ARG A 93 17.04 7.75 -0.59
C ARG A 93 15.74 6.96 -0.68
N ILE A 94 15.66 5.97 -1.55
CA ILE A 94 14.47 5.11 -1.70
C ILE A 94 14.19 4.38 -0.38
N TYR A 95 15.22 3.89 0.32
CA TYR A 95 15.08 3.25 1.62
C TYR A 95 14.48 4.18 2.69
N THR A 96 15.00 5.40 2.81
CA THR A 96 14.49 6.38 3.77
C THR A 96 13.04 6.77 3.51
N LEU A 97 12.66 6.97 2.25
CA LEU A 97 11.28 7.26 1.88
C LEU A 97 10.35 6.08 2.15
N TYR A 98 10.79 4.88 1.80
CA TYR A 98 10.02 3.66 2.03
C TYR A 98 9.79 3.41 3.52
N THR A 99 10.83 3.48 4.34
CA THR A 99 10.72 3.32 5.80
C THR A 99 9.86 4.41 6.44
N ALA A 100 10.01 5.67 6.03
CA ALA A 100 9.13 6.76 6.49
C ALA A 100 7.66 6.50 6.14
N SER A 101 7.36 6.03 4.92
CA SER A 101 6.00 5.70 4.51
C SER A 101 5.39 4.56 5.33
N LEU A 102 6.20 3.59 5.77
CA LEU A 102 5.73 2.50 6.62
C LEU A 102 5.43 2.97 8.04
N ILE A 103 6.21 3.92 8.56
CA ILE A 103 5.93 4.57 9.85
C ILE A 103 4.55 5.25 9.79
N VAL A 104 4.22 5.97 8.71
CA VAL A 104 2.90 6.59 8.49
C VAL A 104 1.79 5.55 8.59
N VAL A 105 1.89 4.47 7.82
CA VAL A 105 0.85 3.43 7.76
C VAL A 105 0.68 2.73 9.11
N LYS A 106 1.75 2.61 9.91
CA LYS A 106 1.72 1.98 11.23
C LYS A 106 1.21 2.92 12.33
N CYS A 107 1.55 4.21 12.26
CA CYS A 107 1.16 5.20 13.25
C CYS A 107 -0.29 5.65 13.08
N PHE A 108 -0.79 5.75 11.84
CA PHE A 108 -2.11 6.31 11.57
C PHE A 108 -3.18 5.26 11.36
N SER A 109 -4.38 5.55 11.87
CA SER A 109 -5.57 4.75 11.59
C SER A 109 -6.11 5.07 10.19
N ALA A 110 -6.70 4.09 9.51
CA ALA A 110 -7.41 4.31 8.25
C ALA A 110 -8.46 5.43 8.35
N LYS A 111 -9.08 5.60 9.53
CA LYS A 111 -10.03 6.70 9.81
C LYS A 111 -9.37 8.08 9.81
N GLU A 112 -8.13 8.18 10.30
CA GLU A 112 -7.36 9.43 10.34
C GLU A 112 -6.89 9.80 8.94
N LEU A 113 -6.42 8.83 8.15
CA LEU A 113 -6.13 9.01 6.72
C LEU A 113 -7.37 9.46 5.93
N LEU A 114 -8.54 8.85 6.18
CA LEU A 114 -9.82 9.25 5.57
C LEU A 114 -10.23 10.70 5.95
N SER A 115 -9.82 11.20 7.11
CA SER A 115 -10.15 12.57 7.52
C SER A 115 -9.52 13.64 6.62
N LEU A 116 -8.37 13.35 5.98
CA LEU A 116 -7.77 14.23 4.97
C LEU A 116 -8.69 14.44 3.76
N SER A 117 -9.40 13.37 3.38
CA SER A 117 -10.28 13.40 2.20
C SER A 117 -11.59 14.15 2.44
N ARG A 118 -11.93 14.52 3.68
CA ARG A 118 -13.13 15.31 3.99
C ARG A 118 -13.11 16.69 3.33
N GLY A 119 -11.92 17.25 3.10
CA GLY A 119 -11.76 18.55 2.43
C GLY A 119 -12.00 18.51 0.92
N LEU A 120 -12.02 17.32 0.30
CA LEU A 120 -12.24 17.15 -1.15
C LEU A 120 -13.74 17.14 -1.52
N GLY A 121 -14.63 17.31 -0.55
CA GLY A 121 -16.07 17.31 -0.73
C GLY A 121 -16.75 15.96 -0.47
N PRO A 122 -18.07 15.96 -0.20
CA PRO A 122 -18.79 14.78 0.27
C PRO A 122 -18.84 13.64 -0.75
N LYS A 123 -18.91 13.94 -2.06
CA LYS A 123 -18.93 12.93 -3.14
C LYS A 123 -17.61 12.15 -3.23
N PHE A 124 -16.48 12.83 -3.08
CA PHE A 124 -15.17 12.18 -3.12
C PHE A 124 -14.93 11.35 -1.85
N PHE A 125 -15.35 11.87 -0.69
CA PHE A 125 -15.26 11.13 0.56
C PHE A 125 -16.04 9.81 0.51
N THR A 126 -17.29 9.83 0.01
CA THR A 126 -18.10 8.61 -0.11
C THR A 126 -17.55 7.65 -1.16
N ALA A 127 -17.02 8.14 -2.29
CA ALA A 127 -16.37 7.32 -3.30
C ALA A 127 -15.13 6.61 -2.75
N ILE A 128 -14.26 7.31 -2.01
CA ILE A 128 -13.06 6.72 -1.38
C ILE A 128 -13.45 5.69 -0.32
N LEU A 129 -14.47 5.98 0.50
CA LEU A 129 -14.97 5.05 1.51
C LEU A 129 -15.55 3.78 0.87
N LEU A 130 -16.31 3.92 -0.22
CA LEU A 130 -16.86 2.81 -0.99
C LEU A 130 -15.72 1.98 -1.61
N ALA A 131 -14.72 2.62 -2.21
CA ALA A 131 -13.57 1.96 -2.81
C ALA A 131 -12.76 1.17 -1.78
N LEU A 132 -12.49 1.73 -0.60
CA LEU A 132 -11.82 1.02 0.51
C LEU A 132 -12.60 -0.20 0.97
N LYS A 133 -13.93 -0.08 1.06
CA LYS A 133 -14.80 -1.19 1.45
C LYS A 133 -14.81 -2.29 0.37
N LEU A 134 -14.90 -1.91 -0.89
CA LEU A 134 -14.82 -2.84 -2.04
C LEU A 134 -13.45 -3.53 -2.12
N MET A 135 -12.35 -2.82 -1.85
CA MET A 135 -11.01 -3.40 -1.78
C MET A 135 -10.88 -4.42 -0.65
N HIS A 136 -11.48 -4.15 0.50
CA HIS A 136 -11.47 -5.11 1.60
C HIS A 136 -12.26 -6.38 1.24
N TYR A 137 -13.43 -6.23 0.63
CA TYR A 137 -14.21 -7.36 0.14
C TYR A 137 -13.51 -8.13 -0.97
N SER A 138 -12.89 -7.44 -1.93
CA SER A 138 -12.16 -8.11 -3.00
C SER A 138 -10.99 -8.92 -2.48
N ALA A 139 -10.29 -8.44 -1.44
CA ALA A 139 -9.22 -9.18 -0.79
C ALA A 139 -9.72 -10.46 -0.10
N LEU A 140 -10.89 -10.41 0.57
CA LEU A 140 -11.53 -11.59 1.16
C LEU A 140 -11.93 -12.59 0.07
N LEU A 141 -12.59 -12.10 -0.98
CA LEU A 141 -13.05 -12.93 -2.09
C LEU A 141 -11.88 -13.56 -2.85
N LEU A 142 -10.75 -12.85 -2.99
CA LEU A 142 -9.51 -13.40 -3.55
C LEU A 142 -9.00 -14.59 -2.72
N ASN A 143 -9.06 -14.50 -1.40
CA ASN A 143 -8.63 -15.58 -0.51
C ASN A 143 -9.58 -16.78 -0.61
N ASP A 144 -10.89 -16.55 -0.61
CA ASP A 144 -11.87 -17.63 -0.73
C ASP A 144 -11.71 -18.37 -2.07
N VAL A 145 -11.60 -17.64 -3.18
CA VAL A 145 -11.36 -18.22 -4.50
C VAL A 145 -10.01 -18.94 -4.52
N ARG A 146 -8.96 -18.36 -3.93
CA ARG A 146 -7.65 -19.02 -3.84
C ARG A 146 -7.75 -20.35 -3.09
N ASP A 147 -8.49 -20.42 -1.99
CA ASP A 147 -8.61 -21.62 -1.19
C ASP A 147 -9.42 -22.71 -1.92
N VAL A 148 -10.54 -22.34 -2.57
CA VAL A 148 -11.32 -23.27 -3.41
C VAL A 148 -10.46 -23.86 -4.54
N TYR A 149 -9.73 -23.02 -5.27
CA TYR A 149 -8.89 -23.47 -6.37
C TYR A 149 -7.63 -24.21 -5.90
N ARG A 150 -7.11 -23.89 -4.71
CA ARG A 150 -6.00 -24.62 -4.09
C ARG A 150 -6.42 -26.03 -3.69
N VAL A 151 -7.62 -26.21 -3.14
CA VAL A 151 -8.16 -27.54 -2.80
C VAL A 151 -8.46 -28.34 -4.07
N ASN A 152 -9.06 -27.72 -5.09
CA ASN A 152 -9.53 -28.43 -6.28
C ASN A 152 -8.42 -28.70 -7.33
N LEU A 153 -7.37 -27.89 -7.40
CA LEU A 153 -6.32 -27.99 -8.43
C LEU A 153 -4.90 -28.09 -7.87
N GLY A 154 -4.75 -28.08 -6.54
CA GLY A 154 -3.48 -27.93 -5.82
C GLY A 154 -2.40 -28.98 -6.11
N CYS A 155 -2.74 -30.11 -6.72
CA CYS A 155 -1.79 -31.18 -7.04
C CYS A 155 -1.38 -31.24 -8.53
N LEU A 156 -2.15 -30.67 -9.46
CA LEU A 156 -1.99 -30.95 -10.90
C LEU A 156 -0.91 -30.10 -11.61
N CYS A 157 -0.64 -28.87 -11.16
CA CYS A 157 0.19 -27.91 -11.91
C CYS A 157 1.59 -27.62 -11.33
N ARG A 158 2.08 -28.39 -10.35
CA ARG A 158 3.29 -28.04 -9.58
C ARG A 158 4.58 -27.94 -10.43
N LYS A 159 4.63 -28.55 -11.62
CA LYS A 159 5.86 -28.66 -12.45
C LYS A 159 5.89 -27.84 -13.75
N ARG A 160 4.76 -27.34 -14.30
CA ARG A 160 4.75 -26.64 -15.61
C ARG A 160 4.35 -25.17 -15.47
N PHE A 161 5.19 -24.24 -15.95
CA PHE A 161 4.93 -22.79 -15.96
C PHE A 161 3.62 -22.45 -16.68
N LEU A 162 3.38 -23.04 -17.85
CA LEU A 162 2.13 -22.89 -18.63
C LEU A 162 0.88 -23.24 -17.82
N CYS A 163 0.93 -24.31 -17.02
CA CYS A 163 -0.17 -24.74 -16.15
C CYS A 163 -0.44 -23.71 -15.04
N ARG A 164 0.60 -23.09 -14.48
CA ARG A 164 0.48 -21.99 -13.50
C ARG A 164 -0.14 -20.73 -14.12
N VAL A 165 0.22 -20.40 -15.36
CA VAL A 165 -0.37 -19.25 -16.07
C VAL A 165 -1.84 -19.49 -16.38
N MET A 166 -2.21 -20.68 -16.88
CA MET A 166 -3.62 -21.01 -17.11
C MET A 166 -4.44 -20.97 -15.82
N LEU A 167 -3.92 -21.55 -14.73
CA LEU A 167 -4.57 -21.47 -13.41
C LEU A 167 -4.77 -20.01 -12.95
N PHE A 168 -3.77 -19.16 -13.15
CA PHE A 168 -3.87 -17.74 -12.82
C PHE A 168 -4.96 -17.04 -13.64
N VAL A 169 -5.07 -17.34 -14.94
CA VAL A 169 -6.12 -16.77 -15.80
C VAL A 169 -7.51 -17.24 -15.36
N VAL A 170 -7.69 -18.53 -15.08
CA VAL A 170 -8.96 -19.08 -14.59
C VAL A 170 -9.33 -18.47 -13.24
N TRP A 171 -8.35 -18.33 -12.35
CA TRP A 171 -8.51 -17.70 -11.04
C TRP A 171 -8.96 -16.24 -11.14
N ILE A 172 -8.32 -15.45 -12.01
CA ILE A 172 -8.72 -14.06 -12.26
C ILE A 172 -10.12 -13.99 -12.87
N ARG A 173 -10.44 -14.83 -13.84
CA ARG A 173 -11.77 -14.84 -14.47
C ARG A 173 -12.87 -15.13 -13.45
N ALA A 174 -12.67 -16.14 -12.60
CA ALA A 174 -13.60 -16.48 -11.53
C ALA A 174 -13.75 -15.31 -10.54
N PHE A 175 -12.64 -14.69 -10.14
CA PHE A 175 -12.65 -13.51 -9.27
C PHE A 175 -13.43 -12.35 -9.89
N VAL A 176 -13.20 -12.02 -11.16
CA VAL A 176 -13.90 -10.93 -11.87
C VAL A 176 -15.40 -11.19 -11.90
N GLN A 177 -15.83 -12.40 -12.27
CA GLN A 177 -17.24 -12.77 -12.34
C GLN A 177 -17.95 -12.64 -10.98
N LEU A 178 -17.37 -13.23 -9.93
CA LEU A 178 -17.89 -13.12 -8.56
C LEU A 178 -17.91 -11.67 -8.07
N PHE A 179 -16.88 -10.89 -8.37
CA PHE A 179 -16.82 -9.48 -8.01
C PHE A 179 -17.92 -8.67 -8.70
N THR A 180 -18.19 -8.89 -9.99
CA THR A 180 -19.29 -8.20 -10.69
C THR A 180 -20.65 -8.51 -10.11
N VAL A 181 -20.94 -9.79 -9.82
CA VAL A 181 -22.23 -10.19 -9.22
C VAL A 181 -22.41 -9.52 -7.86
N LYS A 182 -21.36 -9.53 -7.02
CA LYS A 182 -21.41 -8.88 -5.70
C LYS A 182 -21.51 -7.36 -5.78
N ALA A 183 -20.85 -6.73 -6.74
CA ALA A 183 -20.98 -5.29 -6.96
C ALA A 183 -22.42 -4.91 -7.37
N LEU A 184 -23.07 -5.71 -8.21
CA LEU A 184 -24.48 -5.54 -8.58
C LEU A 184 -25.41 -5.70 -7.38
N GLU A 185 -25.25 -6.76 -6.58
CA GLU A 185 -26.04 -6.96 -5.35
C GLU A 185 -25.91 -5.77 -4.38
N VAL A 186 -24.69 -5.26 -4.17
CA VAL A 186 -24.46 -4.08 -3.32
C VAL A 186 -25.10 -2.83 -3.91
N GLY A 187 -25.02 -2.66 -5.23
CA GLY A 187 -25.68 -1.57 -5.96
C GLY A 187 -27.19 -1.60 -5.79
N GLU A 188 -27.82 -2.78 -5.92
CA GLU A 188 -29.25 -2.98 -5.74
C GLU A 188 -29.68 -2.76 -4.29
N ALA A 189 -28.91 -3.26 -3.32
CA ALA A 189 -29.15 -3.02 -1.89
C ALA A 189 -29.04 -1.53 -1.50
N MET A 190 -28.12 -0.79 -2.11
CA MET A 190 -28.05 0.67 -1.93
C MET A 190 -29.25 1.36 -2.60
N TYR A 191 -29.56 1.00 -3.83
CA TYR A 191 -30.68 1.58 -4.57
C TYR A 191 -32.00 1.38 -3.80
N THR A 192 -32.30 0.17 -3.35
CA THR A 192 -33.52 -0.14 -2.59
C THR A 192 -33.62 0.61 -1.26
N ARG A 193 -32.52 0.76 -0.51
CA ARG A 193 -32.50 1.52 0.76
C ARG A 193 -32.65 3.03 0.56
N TYR A 194 -32.07 3.60 -0.49
CA TYR A 194 -32.08 5.05 -0.71
C TYR A 194 -33.22 5.52 -1.64
N ARG A 195 -33.88 4.62 -2.37
CA ARG A 195 -35.07 4.92 -3.18
C ARG A 195 -36.20 5.53 -2.37
N GLY A 196 -36.37 5.10 -1.11
CA GLY A 196 -37.35 5.70 -0.20
C GLY A 196 -37.01 7.13 0.26
N LEU A 197 -35.72 7.49 0.33
CA LEU A 197 -35.28 8.82 0.74
C LEU A 197 -35.40 9.85 -0.40
N VAL A 198 -35.13 9.44 -1.65
CA VAL A 198 -35.26 10.29 -2.84
C VAL A 198 -36.74 10.61 -3.17
N GLY A 199 -37.67 9.71 -2.82
CA GLY A 199 -39.11 9.96 -2.96
C GLY A 199 -39.66 11.01 -1.98
N VAL A 200 -39.06 11.18 -0.81
CA VAL A 200 -39.49 12.15 0.21
C VAL A 200 -39.02 13.58 -0.13
N GLU A 201 -37.86 13.75 -0.78
CA GLU A 201 -37.38 15.07 -1.22
C GLU A 201 -38.16 15.65 -2.41
N ARG A 202 -38.86 14.82 -3.20
CA ARG A 202 -39.73 15.30 -4.31
C ARG A 202 -41.18 15.55 -3.89
N GLY A 203 -41.54 15.27 -2.63
CA GLY A 203 -42.88 15.45 -2.07
C GLY A 203 -43.03 16.66 -1.14
N ARG A 204 -42.03 17.55 -1.08
CA ARG A 204 -42.09 18.89 -0.49
C ARG A 204 -41.86 19.93 -1.59
#